data_AF-A0A8T4TU59-F1
#
_entry.id   AF-A0A8T4TU59-F1
#
_cell.length_a   1.000
_cell.length_b   1.000
_cell.length_c   1.000
_cell.angle_alpha   90.00
_cell.angle_beta   90.00
_cell.angle_gamma   90.00
#
_symmetry.space_group_name_H-M   'P 1'
#
loop_
_entity.id
_entity.type
_entity.pdbx_description
1 polymer ?
#
loop_
_entity_poly.entity_id
_entity_poly.type
_entity_poly.pdbx_seq_one_letter_code
_entity_poly.pdbx_strand_id
1 'polypeptide(L)'
;MLERCYNKAIEVLRENSTKNGLFASGGIKGYNAIWARDSVISFLGASLVKDEKLKQTFKNSLITLANHQSKTGQVPNAVDKYSDRKPHVDFKTIDSTLWYIIGHYIYKQRYKDSSLLKKYKPSIDKALFWLRCQDAGEVGMLAQLPTSDWQDAFPHKYGYTINTQALYHKVLTLTNNKKEANKLRERVNKDKDDKLWFKNFYVPYRWKNHNKYKEMGTWFDSLGNNLAILFDIADKNKAKKIISYMKKQRILERLFLR
;
A
#
# COMPACT_ATOMS: atom_id res chain seq x y z
N MET A 1 -7.29 12.32 27.73
CA MET A 1 -6.67 11.07 27.22
C MET A 1 -6.37 11.16 25.72
N LEU A 2 -7.35 11.46 24.86
CA LEU A 2 -7.15 11.54 23.39
C LEU A 2 -6.07 12.53 22.94
N GLU A 3 -6.06 13.75 23.48
CA GLU A 3 -5.06 14.76 23.13
C GLU A 3 -3.63 14.32 23.51
N ARG A 4 -3.47 13.70 24.69
CA ARG A 4 -2.19 13.12 25.12
C ARG A 4 -1.73 12.04 24.14
N CYS A 5 -2.62 11.13 23.73
CA CYS A 5 -2.30 10.09 22.75
C CYS A 5 -1.91 10.69 21.39
N TYR A 6 -2.63 11.72 20.94
CA TYR A 6 -2.34 12.44 19.71
C TYR A 6 -0.95 13.08 19.74
N ASN A 7 -0.63 13.81 20.81
CA ASN A 7 0.69 14.44 20.97
C ASN A 7 1.82 13.40 21.04
N LYS A 8 1.59 12.26 21.73
CA LYS A 8 2.56 11.17 21.80
C LYS A 8 2.76 10.47 20.46
N ALA A 9 1.72 10.34 19.64
CA ALA A 9 1.85 9.82 18.28
C ALA A 9 2.73 10.71 17.40
N ILE A 10 2.61 12.04 17.53
CA ILE A 10 3.48 13.00 16.83
C ILE A 10 4.93 12.89 17.31
N GLU A 11 5.15 12.73 18.62
CA GLU A 11 6.49 12.55 19.20
C GLU A 11 7.18 11.31 18.62
N VAL A 12 6.50 10.16 18.60
CA VAL A 12 7.03 8.92 17.99
C VAL A 12 7.40 9.13 16.52
N LEU A 13 6.56 9.82 15.74
CA LEU A 13 6.88 10.14 14.35
C LEU A 13 8.14 11.01 14.23
N ARG A 14 8.29 12.02 15.11
CA ARG A 14 9.47 12.90 15.13
C ARG A 14 10.73 12.20 15.59
N GLU A 15 10.64 11.20 16.47
CA GLU A 15 11.76 10.37 16.91
C GLU A 15 12.25 9.45 15.79
N ASN A 16 11.32 8.91 15.00
CA ASN A 16 11.65 8.05 13.85
C ASN A 16 12.08 8.85 12.61
N SER A 17 11.95 10.18 12.63
CA SER A 17 12.33 11.07 11.54
C SER A 17 13.84 11.26 11.43
N THR A 18 14.42 10.85 10.29
CA THR A 18 15.84 11.05 9.98
C THR A 18 16.05 11.93 8.74
N LYS A 19 17.30 12.31 8.49
CA LYS A 19 17.69 13.00 7.24
C LYS A 19 17.49 12.15 5.98
N ASN A 20 17.38 10.83 6.11
CA ASN A 20 17.19 9.90 4.99
C ASN A 20 15.74 9.42 4.84
N GLY A 21 14.84 9.80 5.76
CA GLY A 21 13.44 9.39 5.76
C GLY A 21 12.98 8.89 7.13
N LEU A 22 11.80 8.29 7.17
CA LEU A 22 11.22 7.72 8.38
C LEU A 22 11.70 6.29 8.60
N PHE A 23 12.35 6.02 9.72
CA PHE A 23 12.58 4.64 10.17
C PHE A 23 11.27 3.97 10.57
N ALA A 24 11.13 2.68 10.28
CA ALA A 24 9.90 1.94 10.56
C ALA A 24 9.60 1.84 12.05
N SER A 25 10.62 1.73 12.90
CA SER A 25 10.48 1.96 14.34
C SER A 25 11.79 2.46 14.96
N GLY A 26 11.67 3.23 16.04
CA GLY A 26 12.81 3.77 16.80
C GLY A 26 13.26 2.86 17.94
N GLY A 27 14.28 3.33 18.67
CA GLY A 27 14.87 2.63 19.82
C GLY A 27 16.00 1.65 19.46
N ILE A 28 16.66 1.11 20.48
CA ILE A 28 17.88 0.27 20.38
C ILE A 28 17.65 -1.01 19.54
N LYS A 29 16.41 -1.53 19.52
CA LYS A 29 16.00 -2.72 18.75
C LYS A 29 15.03 -2.38 17.61
N GLY A 30 14.92 -1.09 17.25
CA GLY A 30 14.01 -0.60 16.22
C GLY A 30 14.40 -1.07 14.81
N TYR A 31 13.42 -1.08 13.91
CA TYR A 31 13.63 -1.28 12.49
C TYR A 31 14.13 0.02 11.86
N ASN A 32 15.44 0.25 11.97
CA ASN A 32 16.12 1.46 11.52
C ASN A 32 16.37 1.49 9.99
N ALA A 33 15.40 1.04 9.20
CA ALA A 33 15.45 1.07 7.75
C ALA A 33 14.27 1.88 7.20
N ILE A 34 14.43 2.40 5.98
CA ILE A 34 13.36 3.13 5.29
C ILE A 34 12.52 2.11 4.52
N TRP A 35 11.36 1.77 5.06
CA TRP A 35 10.41 0.86 4.41
C TRP A 35 9.37 1.66 3.62
N ALA A 36 9.13 1.26 2.37
CA ALA A 36 8.21 1.98 1.48
C ALA A 36 6.78 2.02 2.05
N ARG A 37 6.30 0.88 2.54
CA ARG A 37 4.97 0.73 3.13
C ARG A 37 4.84 1.53 4.43
N ASP A 38 5.74 1.31 5.38
CA ASP A 38 5.69 1.91 6.72
C ASP A 38 5.79 3.43 6.66
N SER A 39 6.73 3.94 5.86
CA SER A 39 6.88 5.39 5.68
C SER A 39 5.65 6.02 5.03
N VAL A 40 5.20 5.52 3.89
CA VAL A 40 4.07 6.12 3.17
C VAL A 40 2.78 6.02 3.96
N ILE A 41 2.47 4.87 4.59
CA ILE A 41 1.27 4.70 5.41
C ILE A 41 1.29 5.67 6.59
N SER A 42 2.41 5.79 7.30
CA SER A 42 2.56 6.73 8.42
C SER A 42 2.29 8.18 7.97
N PHE A 43 2.79 8.54 6.78
CA PHE A 43 2.58 9.88 6.23
C PHE A 43 1.19 10.14 5.65
N LEU A 44 0.32 9.14 5.49
CA LEU A 44 -1.10 9.40 5.19
C LEU A 44 -1.77 10.24 6.28
N GLY A 45 -1.42 9.96 7.55
CA GLY A 45 -1.86 10.69 8.73
C GLY A 45 -0.91 11.83 9.12
N ALA A 46 0.39 11.56 9.21
CA ALA A 46 1.37 12.55 9.69
C ALA A 46 1.41 13.82 8.83
N SER A 47 1.10 13.74 7.53
CA SER A 47 1.01 14.90 6.64
C SER A 47 -0.16 15.85 6.92
N LEU A 48 -1.08 15.49 7.81
CA LEU A 48 -2.13 16.39 8.31
C LEU A 48 -1.62 17.32 9.42
N VAL A 49 -0.49 17.00 10.02
CA VAL A 49 0.14 17.80 11.06
C VAL A 49 0.98 18.88 10.39
N LYS A 50 0.79 20.14 10.80
CA LYS A 50 1.61 21.28 10.35
C LYS A 50 2.98 21.20 11.04
N ASP A 51 3.89 20.42 10.46
CA ASP A 51 5.22 20.19 11.00
C ASP A 51 6.24 20.07 9.85
N GLU A 52 7.18 21.02 9.80
CA GLU A 52 8.18 21.07 8.71
C GLU A 52 9.18 19.92 8.80
N LYS A 53 9.49 19.41 10.01
CA LYS A 53 10.35 18.23 10.17
C LYS A 53 9.67 17.02 9.55
N LEU A 54 8.39 16.78 9.86
CA LEU A 54 7.63 15.66 9.29
C LEU A 54 7.48 15.79 7.77
N LYS A 55 7.22 16.99 7.25
CA LYS A 55 7.19 17.26 5.80
C LYS A 55 8.53 16.92 5.14
N GLN A 56 9.64 17.37 5.71
CA GLN A 56 10.97 17.08 5.20
C GLN A 56 11.29 15.59 5.28
N THR A 57 10.90 14.89 6.36
CA THR A 57 11.04 13.44 6.48
C THR A 57 10.24 12.68 5.42
N PHE A 58 9.01 13.11 5.12
CA PHE A 58 8.21 12.48 4.06
C PHE A 58 8.90 12.63 2.70
N LYS A 59 9.34 13.86 2.39
CA LYS A 59 10.12 14.16 1.18
C LYS A 59 11.36 13.27 1.08
N ASN A 60 12.14 13.16 2.16
CA ASN A 60 13.37 12.38 2.19
C ASN A 60 13.10 10.87 2.05
N SER A 61 12.01 10.36 2.62
CA SER A 61 11.61 8.95 2.45
C SER A 61 11.37 8.62 0.98
N LEU A 62 10.63 9.48 0.26
CA LEU A 62 10.38 9.32 -1.18
C LEU A 62 11.66 9.46 -2.01
N ILE A 63 12.55 10.40 -1.66
CA ILE A 63 13.86 10.56 -2.32
C ILE A 63 14.70 9.30 -2.16
N THR A 64 14.80 8.76 -0.95
CA THR A 64 15.59 7.56 -0.64
C THR A 64 15.11 6.36 -1.43
N LEU A 65 13.80 6.13 -1.50
CA LEU A 65 13.19 5.05 -2.29
C LEU A 65 13.48 5.23 -3.79
N ALA A 66 13.36 6.46 -4.30
CA ALA A 66 13.63 6.76 -5.71
C ALA A 66 15.10 6.52 -6.09
N ASN A 67 16.04 6.94 -5.23
CA ASN A 67 17.48 6.79 -5.46
C ASN A 67 17.95 5.33 -5.43
N HIS A 68 17.15 4.42 -4.87
CA HIS A 68 17.42 2.99 -4.77
C HIS A 68 16.47 2.13 -5.63
N GLN A 69 15.71 2.76 -6.53
CA GLN A 69 14.87 2.05 -7.48
C GLN A 69 15.73 1.13 -8.37
N SER A 70 15.21 -0.07 -8.66
CA SER A 70 15.90 -1.02 -9.54
C SER A 70 15.97 -0.50 -10.99
N LYS A 71 16.87 -1.08 -11.79
CA LYS A 71 17.00 -0.76 -13.22
C LYS A 71 15.69 -0.99 -13.99
N THR A 72 14.91 -2.01 -13.60
CA THR A 72 13.62 -2.37 -14.24
C THR A 72 12.44 -1.56 -13.73
N GLY A 73 12.64 -0.72 -12.70
CA GLY A 73 11.61 0.18 -12.16
C GLY A 73 10.96 -0.25 -10.86
N GLN A 74 11.29 -1.42 -10.32
CA GLN A 74 10.80 -1.84 -9.00
C GLN A 74 11.33 -0.90 -7.91
N VAL A 75 10.44 -0.41 -7.06
CA VAL A 75 10.83 0.36 -5.88
C VAL A 75 11.18 -0.61 -4.76
N PRO A 76 12.26 -0.39 -4.01
CA PRO A 76 12.63 -1.28 -2.91
C PRO A 76 11.54 -1.33 -1.84
N ASN A 77 11.38 -2.50 -1.24
CA ASN A 77 10.62 -2.70 -0.02
C ASN A 77 11.27 -1.97 1.15
N ALA A 78 12.59 -2.14 1.31
CA ALA A 78 13.38 -1.54 2.37
C ALA A 78 14.73 -1.03 1.86
N VAL A 79 15.13 0.14 2.36
CA VAL A 79 16.49 0.67 2.21
C VAL A 79 17.13 0.72 3.60
N ASP A 80 17.95 -0.28 3.90
CA ASP A 80 18.72 -0.35 5.14
C ASP A 80 20.19 -0.01 4.86
N LYS A 81 20.46 1.26 4.64
CA LYS A 81 21.83 1.79 4.43
C LYS A 81 22.26 2.80 5.50
N TYR A 82 21.37 3.05 6.46
CA TYR A 82 21.49 4.16 7.39
C TYR A 82 21.36 3.71 8.85
N SER A 83 21.26 2.40 9.09
CA SER A 83 21.41 1.80 10.42
C SER A 83 22.83 1.27 10.61
N ASP A 84 23.12 0.82 11.83
CA ASP A 84 24.37 0.16 12.18
C ASP A 84 24.47 -1.29 11.66
N ARG A 85 23.40 -1.80 11.02
CA ARG A 85 23.38 -3.15 10.44
C ARG A 85 24.10 -3.18 9.10
N LYS A 86 24.41 -4.39 8.62
CA LYS A 86 25.01 -4.59 7.29
C LYS A 86 24.16 -3.90 6.21
N PRO A 87 24.71 -2.96 5.43
CA PRO A 87 23.93 -2.22 4.45
C PRO A 87 23.34 -3.12 3.36
N HIS A 88 22.05 -3.00 3.10
CA HIS A 88 21.35 -3.73 2.04
C HIS A 88 20.10 -2.97 1.54
N VAL A 89 19.60 -3.40 0.38
CA VAL A 89 18.37 -2.90 -0.23
C VAL A 89 17.55 -4.11 -0.63
N ASP A 90 16.35 -4.21 -0.06
CA ASP A 90 15.44 -5.32 -0.32
C ASP A 90 14.36 -4.93 -1.30
N PHE A 91 14.10 -5.83 -2.25
CA PHE A 91 13.01 -5.74 -3.21
C PHE A 91 11.98 -6.83 -2.89
N LYS A 92 11.34 -7.40 -3.92
CA LYS A 92 10.42 -8.57 -3.85
C LYS A 92 9.01 -8.28 -3.39
N THR A 93 8.64 -7.02 -3.17
CA THR A 93 7.24 -6.66 -2.92
C THR A 93 6.66 -5.81 -4.06
N ILE A 94 5.36 -5.98 -4.31
CA ILE A 94 4.61 -5.20 -5.29
C ILE A 94 4.03 -3.92 -4.66
N ASP A 95 3.63 -4.00 -3.40
CA ASP A 95 2.99 -2.92 -2.66
C ASP A 95 3.95 -1.77 -2.36
N SER A 96 5.26 -2.01 -2.23
CA SER A 96 6.27 -0.94 -2.13
C SER A 96 6.19 0.04 -3.29
N THR A 97 6.07 -0.48 -4.50
CA THR A 97 6.02 0.31 -5.74
C THR A 97 4.69 1.05 -5.85
N LEU A 98 3.58 0.43 -5.44
CA LEU A 98 2.27 1.07 -5.39
C LEU A 98 2.24 2.21 -4.35
N TRP A 99 2.72 1.94 -3.12
CA TRP A 99 2.79 2.92 -2.05
C TRP A 99 3.70 4.09 -2.40
N TYR A 100 4.86 3.86 -3.03
CA TYR A 100 5.74 4.92 -3.49
C TYR A 100 5.05 5.92 -4.43
N ILE A 101 4.31 5.41 -5.42
CA ILE A 101 3.57 6.28 -6.34
C ILE A 101 2.48 7.03 -5.58
N ILE A 102 1.69 6.35 -4.74
CA ILE A 102 0.67 6.99 -3.90
C ILE A 102 1.31 8.10 -3.04
N GLY A 103 2.46 7.82 -2.41
CA GLY A 103 3.17 8.75 -1.54
C GLY A 103 3.56 10.05 -2.24
N HIS A 104 4.08 9.99 -3.47
CA HIS A 104 4.38 11.20 -4.26
C HIS A 104 3.14 12.06 -4.55
N TYR A 105 2.03 11.42 -4.91
CA TYR A 105 0.78 12.15 -5.17
C TYR A 105 0.14 12.71 -3.90
N ILE A 106 0.21 11.97 -2.78
CA ILE A 106 -0.24 12.45 -1.47
C ILE A 106 0.63 13.62 -1.00
N TYR A 107 1.95 13.54 -1.11
CA TYR A 107 2.86 14.64 -0.79
C TYR A 107 2.46 15.92 -1.56
N LYS A 108 2.25 15.79 -2.87
CA LYS A 108 1.78 16.90 -3.72
C LYS A 108 0.46 17.49 -3.23
N GLN A 109 -0.54 16.64 -2.93
CA GLN A 109 -1.86 17.10 -2.51
C GLN A 109 -1.83 17.78 -1.14
N ARG A 110 -1.11 17.18 -0.18
CA ARG A 110 -1.06 17.64 1.22
C ARG A 110 -0.33 18.96 1.39
N TYR A 111 0.81 19.10 0.72
CA TYR A 111 1.65 20.30 0.83
C TYR A 111 1.47 21.29 -0.32
N LYS A 112 0.56 21.00 -1.26
CA LYS A 112 0.36 21.76 -2.50
C LYS A 112 1.67 21.97 -3.28
N ASP A 113 2.59 21.02 -3.17
CA ASP A 113 3.95 21.08 -3.72
C ASP A 113 4.14 20.01 -4.80
N SER A 114 4.17 20.43 -6.06
CA SER A 114 4.40 19.54 -7.19
C SER A 114 5.88 19.32 -7.55
N SER A 115 6.81 20.01 -6.89
CA SER A 115 8.23 19.99 -7.25
C SER A 115 8.82 18.58 -7.16
N LEU A 116 8.51 17.85 -6.09
CA LEU A 116 9.00 16.50 -5.87
C LEU A 116 8.46 15.53 -6.93
N LEU A 117 7.15 15.59 -7.20
CA LEU A 117 6.50 14.77 -8.23
C LEU A 117 7.10 15.03 -9.61
N LYS A 118 7.35 16.31 -9.97
CA LYS A 118 7.97 16.69 -11.25
C LYS A 118 9.40 16.16 -11.34
N LYS A 119 10.20 16.35 -10.29
CA LYS A 119 11.60 15.89 -10.23
C LYS A 119 11.72 14.38 -10.42
N TYR A 120 10.85 13.61 -9.77
CA TYR A 120 10.90 12.14 -9.79
C TYR A 120 9.94 11.50 -10.81
N LYS A 121 9.38 12.28 -11.75
CA LYS A 121 8.53 11.77 -12.82
C LYS A 121 9.18 10.61 -13.60
N PRO A 122 10.47 10.64 -13.98
CA PRO A 122 11.11 9.50 -14.65
C PRO A 122 11.13 8.22 -13.79
N SER A 123 11.32 8.35 -12.47
CA SER A 123 11.29 7.22 -11.53
C SER A 123 9.86 6.65 -11.41
N ILE A 124 8.85 7.53 -11.33
CA ILE A 124 7.44 7.14 -11.27
C ILE A 124 7.02 6.43 -12.57
N ASP A 125 7.48 6.89 -13.73
CA ASP A 125 7.16 6.26 -15.02
C ASP A 125 7.76 4.86 -15.13
N LYS A 126 8.98 4.65 -14.65
CA LYS A 126 9.58 3.31 -14.53
C LYS A 126 8.82 2.42 -13.56
N ALA A 127 8.37 2.96 -12.43
CA ALA A 127 7.55 2.23 -11.46
C ALA A 127 6.21 1.79 -12.08
N LEU A 128 5.55 2.68 -12.81
CA LEU A 128 4.32 2.37 -13.54
C LEU A 128 4.55 1.32 -14.64
N PHE A 129 5.68 1.40 -15.36
CA PHE A 129 6.05 0.37 -16.33
C PHE A 129 6.25 -0.98 -15.65
N TRP A 130 7.03 -1.04 -14.57
CA TRP A 130 7.26 -2.27 -13.82
C TRP A 130 5.96 -2.90 -13.30
N LEU A 131 5.01 -2.07 -12.82
CA LEU A 131 3.69 -2.53 -12.39
C LEU A 131 2.90 -3.14 -13.54
N ARG A 132 2.90 -2.54 -14.74
CA ARG A 132 2.21 -3.11 -15.91
C ARG A 132 2.77 -4.50 -16.28
N CYS A 133 4.06 -4.72 -16.10
CA CYS A 133 4.66 -6.04 -16.31
C CYS A 133 4.18 -7.12 -15.32
N GLN A 134 3.47 -6.75 -14.24
CA GLN A 134 2.88 -7.70 -13.30
C GLN A 134 1.47 -8.16 -13.73
N ASP A 135 0.90 -7.60 -14.79
CA ASP A 135 -0.36 -8.07 -15.39
C ASP A 135 -0.10 -9.26 -16.32
N ALA A 136 0.30 -10.39 -15.75
CA ALA A 136 0.68 -11.59 -16.50
C ALA A 136 -0.48 -12.20 -17.32
N GLY A 137 -1.73 -11.82 -17.02
CA GLY A 137 -2.92 -12.27 -17.76
C GLY A 137 -3.42 -11.27 -18.81
N GLU A 138 -2.78 -10.09 -18.93
CA GLU A 138 -3.23 -8.97 -19.78
C GLU A 138 -4.70 -8.55 -19.53
N VAL A 139 -5.18 -8.77 -18.31
CA VAL A 139 -6.58 -8.55 -17.93
C VAL A 139 -6.81 -7.18 -17.28
N GLY A 140 -5.74 -6.44 -16.98
CA GLY A 140 -5.75 -5.19 -16.24
C GLY A 140 -5.68 -5.39 -14.73
N MET A 141 -5.26 -6.57 -14.24
CA MET A 141 -5.11 -6.89 -12.82
C MET A 141 -3.68 -7.33 -12.52
N LEU A 142 -3.10 -6.78 -11.46
CA LEU A 142 -1.72 -7.10 -11.12
C LEU A 142 -1.67 -8.41 -10.34
N ALA A 143 -0.84 -9.35 -10.81
CA ALA A 143 -0.52 -10.56 -10.11
C ALA A 143 0.65 -10.33 -9.14
N GLN A 144 0.63 -11.00 -7.99
CA GLN A 144 1.74 -10.99 -7.04
C GLN A 144 2.17 -12.42 -6.69
N LEU A 145 3.42 -12.59 -6.29
CA LEU A 145 3.94 -13.85 -5.76
C LEU A 145 3.52 -14.05 -4.29
N PRO A 146 3.62 -15.28 -3.75
CA PRO A 146 3.60 -15.48 -2.31
C PRO A 146 4.55 -14.51 -1.59
N THR A 147 4.16 -14.06 -0.39
CA THR A 147 5.00 -13.22 0.50
C THR A 147 5.54 -11.93 -0.15
N SER A 148 4.86 -11.40 -1.17
CA SER A 148 5.30 -10.20 -1.92
C SER A 148 4.47 -8.94 -1.62
N ASP A 149 3.85 -8.90 -0.44
CA ASP A 149 3.13 -7.73 0.07
C ASP A 149 3.38 -7.57 1.58
N TRP A 150 2.58 -6.74 2.23
CA TRP A 150 2.63 -6.47 3.67
C TRP A 150 2.64 -7.70 4.59
N GLN A 151 2.09 -8.83 4.12
CA GLN A 151 1.94 -10.07 4.87
C GLN A 151 3.03 -11.08 4.45
N ASP A 152 4.28 -10.62 4.42
CA ASP A 152 5.48 -11.32 3.93
C ASP A 152 5.87 -12.59 4.73
N ALA A 153 5.30 -12.82 5.91
CA ALA A 153 5.46 -14.06 6.66
C ALA A 153 4.46 -15.18 6.28
N PHE A 154 3.47 -14.92 5.42
CA PHE A 154 2.39 -15.86 5.14
C PHE A 154 2.30 -16.20 3.63
N PRO A 155 2.76 -17.39 3.20
CA PRO A 155 2.89 -17.73 1.78
C PRO A 155 1.57 -18.07 1.08
N HIS A 156 0.42 -17.97 1.76
CA HIS A 156 -0.86 -18.44 1.25
C HIS A 156 -1.61 -17.43 0.35
N LYS A 157 -1.05 -16.23 0.12
CA LYS A 157 -1.66 -15.20 -0.75
C LYS A 157 -0.80 -14.91 -1.96
N TYR A 158 -1.35 -15.13 -3.15
CA TYR A 158 -0.68 -14.91 -4.43
C TYR A 158 -1.72 -14.66 -5.53
N GLY A 159 -1.24 -14.34 -6.74
CA GLY A 159 -2.10 -14.01 -7.86
C GLY A 159 -2.78 -12.67 -7.66
N TYR A 160 -4.10 -12.60 -7.85
CA TYR A 160 -4.87 -11.38 -7.68
C TYR A 160 -5.28 -11.21 -6.22
N THR A 161 -4.61 -10.31 -5.50
CA THR A 161 -4.97 -9.98 -4.11
C THR A 161 -5.76 -8.68 -4.03
N ILE A 162 -6.66 -8.59 -3.06
CA ILE A 162 -7.48 -7.39 -2.87
C ILE A 162 -6.62 -6.17 -2.47
N ASN A 163 -5.54 -6.37 -1.70
CA ASN A 163 -4.62 -5.29 -1.32
C ASN A 163 -3.99 -4.65 -2.55
N THR A 164 -3.38 -5.48 -3.40
CA THR A 164 -2.72 -5.03 -4.63
C THR A 164 -3.71 -4.37 -5.57
N GLN A 165 -4.91 -4.95 -5.75
CA GLN A 165 -5.90 -4.35 -6.64
C GLN A 165 -6.40 -3.00 -6.11
N ALA A 166 -6.67 -2.87 -4.81
CA ALA A 166 -7.11 -1.60 -4.21
C ALA A 166 -6.05 -0.50 -4.36
N LEU A 167 -4.79 -0.83 -4.07
CA LEU A 167 -3.67 0.08 -4.24
C LEU A 167 -3.47 0.47 -5.72
N TYR A 168 -3.56 -0.49 -6.64
CA TYR A 168 -3.42 -0.22 -8.07
C TYR A 168 -4.56 0.65 -8.61
N HIS A 169 -5.80 0.42 -8.18
CA HIS A 169 -6.93 1.29 -8.50
C HIS A 169 -6.68 2.73 -8.04
N LYS A 170 -6.11 2.91 -6.83
CA LYS A 170 -5.72 4.23 -6.35
C LYS A 170 -4.63 4.87 -7.22
N VAL A 171 -3.60 4.12 -7.59
CA VAL A 171 -2.54 4.59 -8.49
C VAL A 171 -3.12 5.02 -9.85
N LEU A 172 -3.97 4.20 -10.48
CA LEU A 172 -4.62 4.53 -11.75
C LEU A 172 -5.47 5.81 -11.63
N THR A 173 -6.20 5.98 -10.54
CA THR A 173 -6.99 7.19 -10.28
C THR A 173 -6.10 8.43 -10.13
N LEU A 174 -5.02 8.34 -9.33
CA LEU A 174 -4.10 9.45 -9.10
C LEU A 174 -3.33 9.86 -10.37
N THR A 175 -3.03 8.88 -11.23
CA THR A 175 -2.35 9.08 -12.52
C THR A 175 -3.32 9.44 -13.66
N ASN A 176 -4.59 9.68 -13.35
CA ASN A 176 -5.66 10.05 -14.29
C ASN A 176 -5.96 8.99 -15.37
N ASN A 177 -5.65 7.72 -15.11
CA ASN A 177 -5.96 6.57 -15.98
C ASN A 177 -7.38 6.02 -15.70
N LYS A 178 -8.40 6.86 -15.88
CA LYS A 178 -9.79 6.56 -15.48
C LYS A 178 -10.37 5.31 -16.17
N LYS A 179 -10.04 5.09 -17.44
CA LYS A 179 -10.50 3.93 -18.21
C LYS A 179 -10.02 2.62 -17.58
N GLU A 180 -8.72 2.53 -17.30
CA GLU A 180 -8.12 1.34 -16.68
C GLU A 180 -8.58 1.17 -15.22
N ALA A 181 -8.74 2.27 -14.47
CA ALA A 181 -9.30 2.21 -13.12
C ALA A 181 -10.71 1.59 -13.12
N ASN A 182 -11.58 2.03 -14.04
CA ASN A 182 -12.92 1.47 -14.18
C ASN A 182 -12.90 0.00 -14.62
N LYS A 183 -12.03 -0.37 -15.57
CA LYS A 183 -11.85 -1.77 -16.02
C LYS A 183 -11.43 -2.67 -14.87
N LEU A 184 -10.41 -2.27 -14.10
CA LEU A 184 -9.95 -2.99 -12.91
C LEU A 184 -11.07 -3.15 -11.88
N ARG A 185 -11.79 -2.06 -11.58
CA ARG A 185 -12.90 -2.08 -10.62
C ARG A 185 -14.01 -3.02 -11.07
N GLU A 186 -14.42 -2.97 -12.33
CA GLU A 186 -15.43 -3.88 -12.87
C GLU A 186 -14.99 -5.34 -12.76
N ARG A 187 -13.73 -5.63 -13.10
CA ARG A 187 -13.19 -7.00 -13.03
C ARG A 187 -13.18 -7.54 -11.60
N VAL A 188 -12.59 -6.79 -10.66
CA VAL A 188 -12.54 -7.14 -9.23
C VAL A 188 -13.93 -7.40 -8.65
N ASN A 189 -14.96 -6.73 -9.16
CA ASN A 189 -16.33 -6.83 -8.66
C ASN A 189 -17.18 -7.92 -9.33
N LYS A 190 -17.04 -8.13 -10.64
CA LYS A 190 -18.05 -8.84 -11.44
C LYS A 190 -17.50 -9.94 -12.33
N ASP A 191 -16.19 -9.98 -12.58
CA ASP A 191 -15.59 -10.98 -13.45
C ASP A 191 -15.95 -12.42 -13.05
N LYS A 192 -16.19 -13.26 -14.06
CA LYS A 192 -16.62 -14.64 -13.83
C LYS A 192 -15.55 -15.46 -13.10
N ASP A 193 -14.30 -15.28 -13.51
CA ASP A 193 -13.18 -16.12 -13.11
C ASP A 193 -12.28 -15.42 -12.10
N ASP A 194 -12.10 -14.10 -12.24
CA ASP A 194 -11.09 -13.34 -11.49
C ASP A 194 -11.65 -12.42 -10.40
N LYS A 195 -12.98 -12.30 -10.27
CA LYS A 195 -13.55 -11.40 -9.25
C LYS A 195 -13.10 -11.79 -7.86
N LEU A 196 -12.92 -10.77 -7.02
CA LEU A 196 -12.61 -10.92 -5.60
C LEU A 196 -13.84 -10.73 -4.73
N TRP A 197 -14.91 -10.11 -5.22
CA TRP A 197 -16.14 -9.95 -4.45
C TRP A 197 -16.84 -11.30 -4.23
N PHE A 198 -16.94 -11.73 -2.96
CA PHE A 198 -17.55 -13.00 -2.59
C PHE A 198 -18.43 -12.87 -1.34
N LYS A 199 -19.71 -13.23 -1.47
CA LYS A 199 -20.73 -13.09 -0.42
C LYS A 199 -20.86 -11.63 0.07
N ASN A 200 -20.15 -11.28 1.13
CA ASN A 200 -20.28 -10.01 1.86
C ASN A 200 -18.99 -9.17 1.90
N PHE A 201 -17.89 -9.68 1.37
CA PHE A 201 -16.58 -9.01 1.39
C PHE A 201 -15.72 -9.43 0.19
N TYR A 202 -14.59 -8.77 -0.03
CA TYR A 202 -13.59 -9.20 -1.00
C TYR A 202 -12.66 -10.24 -0.39
N VAL A 203 -12.48 -11.37 -1.08
CA VAL A 203 -11.53 -12.40 -0.65
C VAL A 203 -10.09 -11.89 -0.69
N PRO A 204 -9.21 -12.41 0.18
CA PRO A 204 -7.79 -12.02 0.26
C PRO A 204 -7.07 -12.17 -1.08
N TYR A 205 -7.36 -13.24 -1.81
CA TYR A 205 -6.72 -13.55 -3.07
C TYR A 205 -7.56 -14.49 -3.93
N ARG A 206 -7.28 -14.48 -5.24
CA ARG A 206 -7.75 -15.43 -6.24
C ARG A 206 -6.71 -15.59 -7.34
N TRP A 207 -6.59 -16.77 -7.91
CA TRP A 207 -5.70 -17.00 -9.04
C TRP A 207 -6.38 -17.75 -10.17
N LYS A 208 -6.13 -19.05 -10.32
CA LYS A 208 -6.72 -19.85 -11.41
C LYS A 208 -8.01 -20.54 -10.98
N ASN A 209 -8.89 -20.69 -11.96
CA ASN A 209 -10.15 -21.39 -11.83
C ASN A 209 -10.03 -22.71 -12.60
N HIS A 210 -10.00 -23.82 -11.89
CA HIS A 210 -10.00 -25.16 -12.49
C HIS A 210 -11.42 -25.68 -12.34
N ASN A 211 -12.06 -26.23 -13.38
CA ASN A 211 -13.48 -26.60 -13.35
C ASN A 211 -13.96 -27.28 -12.04
N LYS A 212 -13.09 -28.07 -11.40
CA LYS A 212 -13.34 -28.78 -10.13
C LYS A 212 -13.01 -27.99 -8.85
N TYR A 213 -12.12 -27.01 -8.88
CA TYR A 213 -11.70 -26.23 -7.70
C TYR A 213 -11.20 -24.82 -8.04
N LYS A 214 -11.33 -23.91 -7.07
CA LYS A 214 -10.91 -22.51 -7.19
C LYS A 214 -9.70 -22.25 -6.31
N GLU A 215 -8.62 -21.74 -6.89
CA GLU A 215 -7.49 -21.20 -6.11
C GLU A 215 -7.88 -19.83 -5.56
N MET A 216 -8.51 -19.81 -4.39
CA MET A 216 -8.94 -18.58 -3.72
C MET A 216 -8.94 -18.73 -2.20
N GLY A 217 -8.67 -17.64 -1.51
CA GLY A 217 -8.88 -17.58 -0.07
C GLY A 217 -10.34 -17.31 0.28
N THR A 218 -10.77 -17.71 1.47
CA THR A 218 -12.15 -17.56 1.94
C THR A 218 -12.28 -16.84 3.27
N TRP A 219 -11.16 -16.40 3.85
CA TRP A 219 -11.14 -15.60 5.08
C TRP A 219 -11.25 -14.11 4.81
N PHE A 220 -11.45 -13.31 5.85
CA PHE A 220 -11.56 -11.86 5.73
C PHE A 220 -10.17 -11.20 5.82
N ASP A 221 -9.73 -10.54 4.75
CA ASP A 221 -8.54 -9.67 4.78
C ASP A 221 -8.97 -8.26 5.21
N SER A 222 -8.66 -7.92 6.46
CA SER A 222 -9.03 -6.62 7.04
C SER A 222 -8.43 -5.45 6.29
N LEU A 223 -7.12 -5.46 5.99
CA LEU A 223 -6.49 -4.34 5.31
C LEU A 223 -7.08 -4.18 3.90
N GLY A 224 -7.19 -5.27 3.16
CA GLY A 224 -7.65 -5.25 1.78
C GLY A 224 -9.08 -4.77 1.63
N ASN A 225 -9.98 -5.21 2.51
CA ASN A 225 -11.36 -4.75 2.50
C ASN A 225 -11.48 -3.28 2.92
N ASN A 226 -10.67 -2.80 3.86
CA ASN A 226 -10.63 -1.37 4.21
C ASN A 226 -10.09 -0.52 3.05
N LEU A 227 -9.00 -0.95 2.41
CA LEU A 227 -8.45 -0.27 1.23
C LEU A 227 -9.43 -0.29 0.06
N ALA A 228 -10.18 -1.39 -0.15
CA ALA A 228 -11.20 -1.46 -1.18
C ALA A 228 -12.32 -0.42 -0.99
N ILE A 229 -12.66 -0.10 0.26
CA ILE A 229 -13.59 1.00 0.58
C ILE A 229 -12.91 2.36 0.34
N LEU A 230 -11.73 2.58 0.93
CA LEU A 230 -11.03 3.88 0.89
C LEU A 230 -10.57 4.28 -0.51
N PHE A 231 -10.32 3.31 -1.38
CA PHE A 231 -9.84 3.51 -2.74
C PHE A 231 -10.90 3.18 -3.79
N ASP A 232 -12.19 3.22 -3.42
CA ASP A 232 -13.33 3.23 -4.35
C ASP A 232 -13.48 1.99 -5.25
N ILE A 233 -12.88 0.85 -4.89
CA ILE A 233 -13.22 -0.44 -5.50
C ILE A 233 -14.63 -0.87 -5.08
N ALA A 234 -14.92 -0.76 -3.78
CA ALA A 234 -16.22 -1.04 -3.19
C ALA A 234 -17.18 0.12 -3.48
N ASP A 235 -18.31 -0.18 -4.12
CA ASP A 235 -19.43 0.77 -4.13
C ASP A 235 -20.07 0.91 -2.74
N LYS A 236 -20.97 1.89 -2.57
CA LYS A 236 -21.66 2.17 -1.30
C LYS A 236 -22.35 0.94 -0.70
N ASN A 237 -22.91 0.06 -1.53
CA ASN A 237 -23.62 -1.14 -1.05
C ASN A 237 -22.63 -2.20 -0.57
N LYS A 238 -21.53 -2.41 -1.30
CA LYS A 238 -20.44 -3.32 -0.89
C LYS A 238 -19.75 -2.84 0.39
N ALA A 239 -19.47 -1.54 0.49
CA ALA A 239 -18.90 -0.94 1.70
C ALA A 239 -19.79 -1.19 2.92
N LYS A 240 -21.11 -1.00 2.80
CA LYS A 240 -22.08 -1.34 3.87
C LYS A 240 -22.01 -2.81 4.28
N LYS A 241 -21.93 -3.74 3.32
CA LYS A 241 -21.81 -5.18 3.60
C LYS A 241 -20.51 -5.54 4.32
N ILE A 242 -19.38 -4.96 3.89
CA ILE A 242 -18.09 -5.14 4.57
C ILE A 242 -18.16 -4.65 6.01
N ILE A 243 -18.64 -3.41 6.23
CA ILE A 243 -18.77 -2.83 7.58
C ILE A 243 -19.71 -3.67 8.45
N SER A 244 -20.84 -4.11 7.91
CA SER A 244 -21.78 -4.99 8.62
C SER A 244 -21.14 -6.32 9.00
N TYR A 245 -20.31 -6.90 8.13
CA TYR A 245 -19.56 -8.11 8.42
C TYR A 245 -18.55 -7.87 9.56
N MET A 246 -17.78 -6.79 9.51
CA MET A 246 -16.81 -6.41 10.56
C MET A 246 -17.48 -6.20 11.92
N LYS A 247 -18.66 -5.58 11.96
CA LYS A 247 -19.48 -5.43 13.18
C LYS A 247 -19.93 -6.79 13.71
N LYS A 248 -20.55 -7.61 12.87
CA LYS A 248 -21.06 -8.94 13.26
C LYS A 248 -19.96 -9.85 13.82
N GLN A 249 -18.75 -9.78 13.26
CA GLN A 249 -17.60 -10.57 13.70
C GLN A 249 -16.80 -9.89 14.84
N ARG A 250 -17.27 -8.75 15.37
CA ARG A 250 -16.61 -7.97 16.43
C ARG A 250 -15.17 -7.59 16.10
N ILE A 251 -14.85 -7.44 14.81
CA ILE A 251 -13.53 -7.02 14.32
C ILE A 251 -13.25 -5.57 14.73
N LEU A 252 -14.29 -4.72 14.73
CA LEU A 252 -14.16 -3.30 15.12
C LEU A 252 -13.99 -3.09 16.63
N GLU A 253 -14.49 -4.01 17.46
CA GLU A 253 -14.47 -3.89 18.92
C GLU A 253 -13.13 -4.34 19.53
N ARG A 254 -12.37 -5.19 18.81
CA ARG A 254 -11.07 -5.69 19.26
C ARG A 254 -9.92 -4.68 19.13
N LEU A 255 -10.15 -3.51 18.53
CA LEU A 255 -9.14 -2.45 18.41
C LEU A 255 -8.99 -1.57 19.66
N PHE A 256 -9.92 -1.69 20.63
CA PHE A 256 -9.94 -0.86 21.85
C PHE A 256 -10.06 -1.66 23.15
N LEU A 257 -9.83 -2.98 23.12
CA LEU A 257 -9.95 -3.83 24.30
C LEU A 257 -8.78 -4.80 24.40
N ARG A 258 -7.70 -4.34 25.04
CA ARG A 258 -6.97 -4.97 26.15
C ARG A 258 -5.89 -4.02 26.66
#